data_AF-A0A4X1SWJ5-F1
#
_entry.id   AF-A0A4X1SWJ5-F1
#
_cell.length_a   1.000
_cell.length_b   1.000
_cell.length_c   1.000
_cell.angle_alpha   90.00
_cell.angle_beta   90.00
_cell.angle_gamma   90.00
#
_symmetry.space_group_name_H-M   'P 1'
#
loop_
_entity.id
_entity.type
_entity.pdbx_description
1 polymer ?
#
loop_
_entity_poly.entity_id
_entity_poly.type
_entity_poly.pdbx_seq_one_letter_code
_entity_poly.pdbx_strand_id
1 'polypeptide(L)'
;MKERGFQKEEPASAKAWWRDHLQSHKQAGVDGEEWTKHNTERQDPRGHEEGWWQSDSLVVCEVDPELKEKLRKFRFRKETDNAAIIMKVDKDRQMVVLEEEFQNISPEELKMELPERQPRFVVYSYKYVHADGRVSYPLCFIFSSPVGCKPEQQMMYAGSKNRLVQTAELTKVFEIRTTDDLTEAWLQEKLSFFR
;
A
#
# COMPACT_ATOMS: atom_id res chain seq x y z
N MET A 1 18.56 -32.18 -9.17
CA MET A 1 17.91 -31.09 -9.92
C MET A 1 18.22 -29.80 -9.17
N LYS A 2 18.96 -28.86 -9.79
CA LYS A 2 19.39 -27.59 -9.17
C LYS A 2 18.60 -26.45 -9.81
N GLU A 3 18.03 -25.60 -8.96
CA GLU A 3 17.25 -24.41 -9.30
C GLU A 3 18.12 -23.36 -9.99
N ARG A 4 17.58 -22.73 -11.04
CA ARG A 4 18.21 -21.60 -11.75
C ARG A 4 17.75 -20.30 -11.08
N GLY A 5 18.69 -19.62 -10.42
CA GLY A 5 18.48 -18.28 -9.85
C GLY A 5 18.40 -17.22 -10.95
N PHE A 6 17.38 -16.36 -10.84
CA PHE A 6 17.16 -15.17 -11.64
C PHE A 6 18.13 -14.07 -11.16
N GLN A 7 19.13 -13.71 -11.97
CA GLN A 7 20.06 -12.62 -11.69
C GLN A 7 19.38 -11.27 -12.01
N LYS A 8 19.21 -10.40 -11.00
CA LYS A 8 18.98 -8.96 -11.21
C LYS A 8 20.31 -8.32 -11.60
N GLU A 9 20.38 -7.73 -12.79
CA GLU A 9 21.51 -6.89 -13.19
C GLU A 9 21.42 -5.53 -12.50
N GLU A 10 22.48 -5.16 -11.78
CA GLU A 10 22.68 -3.80 -11.25
C GLU A 10 23.07 -2.81 -12.37
N PRO A 11 22.60 -1.55 -12.32
CA PRO A 11 22.97 -0.54 -13.31
C PRO A 11 24.47 -0.26 -13.29
N ALA A 12 25.05 -0.13 -14.49
CA ALA A 12 26.49 0.01 -14.70
C ALA A 12 27.16 1.18 -13.95
N SER A 13 26.40 2.19 -13.50
CA SER A 13 26.94 3.32 -12.72
C SER A 13 27.27 2.97 -11.27
N ALA A 14 26.52 2.04 -10.64
CA ALA A 14 26.76 1.64 -9.25
C ALA A 14 28.06 0.83 -9.11
N LYS A 15 28.32 -0.05 -10.09
CA LYS A 15 29.58 -0.82 -10.14
C LYS A 15 30.79 0.04 -10.47
N ALA A 16 30.63 1.11 -11.25
CA ALA A 16 31.71 2.04 -11.57
C ALA A 16 32.09 2.90 -10.35
N TRP A 17 31.09 3.41 -9.61
CA TRP A 17 31.32 4.18 -8.40
C TRP A 17 31.97 3.33 -7.28
N TRP A 18 31.52 2.08 -7.09
CA TRP A 18 32.13 1.19 -6.10
C TRP A 18 33.60 0.85 -6.43
N ARG A 19 33.92 0.62 -7.71
CA ARG A 19 35.29 0.28 -8.10
C ARG A 19 36.27 1.43 -7.87
N ASP A 20 35.84 2.66 -8.16
CA ASP A 20 36.65 3.87 -7.98
C ASP A 20 36.88 4.18 -6.49
N HIS A 21 35.87 3.95 -5.64
CA HIS A 21 35.98 4.15 -4.19
C HIS A 21 36.90 3.12 -3.51
N LEU A 22 36.89 1.86 -3.97
CA LEU A 22 37.75 0.80 -3.45
C LEU A 22 39.23 0.95 -3.86
N GLN A 23 39.50 1.60 -4.99
CA GLN A 23 40.86 1.77 -5.50
C GLN A 23 41.59 2.95 -4.83
N SER A 24 40.87 3.94 -4.30
CA SER A 24 41.45 5.04 -3.50
C SER A 24 41.87 4.62 -2.09
N HIS A 25 41.38 3.48 -1.57
CA HIS A 25 41.57 3.06 -0.18
C HIS A 25 42.67 2.01 0.04
N LYS A 26 43.37 1.58 -1.00
CA LYS A 26 44.50 0.63 -0.87
C LYS A 26 45.84 1.27 -0.49
N GLN A 27 45.90 2.59 -0.29
CA GLN A 27 47.14 3.32 0.01
C GLN A 27 47.31 3.75 1.48
N ALA A 28 46.33 3.55 2.34
CA ALA A 28 46.44 3.89 3.77
C ALA A 28 46.16 2.64 4.60
N GLY A 29 47.22 1.90 4.93
CA GLY A 29 47.14 0.70 5.78
C GLY A 29 46.68 1.06 7.19
N VAL A 30 45.38 0.94 7.45
CA VAL A 30 44.77 1.09 8.77
C VAL A 30 43.88 -0.13 9.01
N ASP A 31 44.16 -0.86 10.08
CA ASP A 31 43.49 -2.11 10.45
C ASP A 31 41.99 -1.90 10.77
N GLY A 32 41.16 -2.83 10.29
CA GLY A 32 39.69 -2.73 10.29
C GLY A 32 39.01 -2.73 11.67
N GLU A 33 39.73 -3.03 12.75
CA GLU A 33 39.17 -3.00 14.12
C GLU A 33 39.22 -1.61 14.78
N GLU A 34 40.03 -0.69 14.28
CA GLU A 34 40.10 0.67 14.82
C GLU A 34 38.97 1.56 14.26
N TRP A 35 38.44 1.21 13.08
CA TRP A 35 37.37 1.96 12.42
C TRP A 35 36.02 1.86 13.16
N THR A 36 35.72 0.72 13.79
CA THR A 36 34.43 0.50 14.47
C THR A 36 34.31 1.24 15.80
N LYS A 37 35.43 1.51 16.50
CA LYS A 37 35.42 2.33 17.73
C LYS A 37 35.42 3.82 17.43
N HIS A 38 36.06 4.26 16.34
CA HIS A 38 36.17 5.68 15.99
C HIS A 38 34.92 6.27 15.32
N ASN A 39 33.95 5.45 14.90
CA ASN A 39 32.75 5.91 14.18
C ASN A 39 31.51 6.08 15.07
N THR A 40 31.61 5.81 16.38
CA THR A 40 30.51 6.03 17.34
C THR A 40 30.54 7.43 17.96
N GLU A 41 31.64 8.18 17.81
CA GLU A 41 31.76 9.56 18.29
C GLU A 41 32.34 10.46 17.21
N ARG A 42 31.54 10.74 16.18
CA ARG A 42 31.72 11.94 15.35
C ARG A 42 30.50 12.84 15.56
N GLN A 43 30.59 13.72 16.55
CA GLN A 43 29.72 14.89 16.60
C GLN A 43 30.16 15.85 15.48
N ASP A 44 29.20 16.27 14.65
CA ASP A 44 29.43 17.30 13.63
C ASP A 44 29.69 18.65 14.32
N PRO A 45 30.84 19.32 14.08
CA PRO A 45 31.16 20.60 14.71
C PRO A 45 30.47 21.80 14.06
N ARG A 46 29.52 21.61 13.13
CA ARG A 46 28.76 22.69 12.51
C ARG A 46 27.27 22.44 12.72
N GLY A 47 26.69 23.15 13.69
CA GLY A 47 25.29 23.07 14.09
C GLY A 47 24.30 23.44 12.98
N HIS A 48 24.08 22.51 12.07
CA HIS A 48 22.91 22.46 11.20
C HIS A 48 22.29 21.09 11.46
N GLU A 49 21.12 21.07 12.09
CA GLU A 49 20.36 19.86 12.38
C GLU A 49 19.86 19.25 11.07
N GLU A 50 20.73 18.54 10.35
CA GLU A 50 20.33 17.64 9.29
C GLU A 50 19.66 16.44 9.94
N GLY A 51 18.32 16.48 9.94
CA GLY A 51 17.47 15.45 10.48
C GLY A 51 17.90 14.08 9.95
N TRP A 52 18.44 13.28 10.85
CA TRP A 52 18.58 11.84 10.67
C TRP A 52 17.23 11.30 10.24
N TRP A 53 17.09 10.93 8.97
CA TRP A 53 15.97 10.13 8.50
C TRP A 53 16.08 8.79 9.22
N GLN A 54 15.43 8.69 10.39
CA GLN A 54 15.12 7.41 10.97
C GLN A 54 14.36 6.65 9.89
N SER A 55 14.99 5.59 9.38
CA SER A 55 14.33 4.59 8.57
C SER A 55 13.23 4.00 9.44
N ASP A 56 12.06 4.64 9.45
CA ASP A 56 10.86 4.06 10.02
C ASP A 56 10.68 2.75 9.28
N SER A 57 10.98 1.66 9.99
CA SER A 57 10.77 0.31 9.47
C SER A 57 9.34 0.25 8.94
N LEU A 58 9.17 -0.22 7.71
CA LEU A 58 7.89 -0.18 7.01
C LEU A 58 6.86 -0.98 7.82
N VAL A 59 6.03 -0.27 8.61
CA VAL A 59 5.07 -0.89 9.52
C VAL A 59 3.96 -1.51 8.67
N VAL A 60 3.91 -2.83 8.66
CA VAL A 60 2.79 -3.60 8.10
C VAL A 60 1.78 -3.83 9.21
N CYS A 61 0.60 -3.23 9.09
CA CYS A 61 -0.46 -3.35 10.07
C CYS A 61 -1.15 -4.72 9.98
N GLU A 62 -1.59 -5.26 11.11
CA GLU A 62 -2.47 -6.44 11.14
C GLU A 62 -3.91 -6.05 10.79
N VAL A 63 -4.76 -7.02 10.47
CA VAL A 63 -6.20 -6.77 10.24
C VAL A 63 -6.96 -7.06 11.53
N ASP A 64 -7.79 -6.12 11.96
CA ASP A 64 -8.64 -6.27 13.14
C ASP A 64 -9.55 -7.52 13.04
N PRO A 65 -9.63 -8.37 14.09
CA PRO A 65 -10.46 -9.57 14.05
C PRO A 65 -11.95 -9.30 13.78
N GLU A 66 -12.51 -8.20 14.30
CA GLU A 66 -13.90 -7.84 14.03
C GLU A 66 -14.07 -7.42 12.57
N LEU A 67 -13.09 -6.70 12.02
CA LEU A 67 -13.03 -6.37 10.60
C LEU A 67 -12.93 -7.64 9.73
N LYS A 68 -12.14 -8.66 10.13
CA LYS A 68 -12.05 -9.93 9.40
C LYS A 68 -13.42 -10.61 9.30
N GLU A 69 -14.14 -10.70 10.41
CA GLU A 69 -15.49 -11.28 10.41
C GLU A 69 -16.47 -10.46 9.58
N LYS A 70 -16.35 -9.13 9.61
CA LYS A 70 -17.16 -8.23 8.78
C LYS A 70 -16.91 -8.47 7.29
N LEU A 71 -15.65 -8.49 6.86
CA LEU A 71 -15.25 -8.73 5.47
C LEU A 71 -15.68 -10.12 4.99
N ARG A 72 -15.59 -11.13 5.86
CA ARG A 72 -16.08 -12.48 5.56
C ARG A 72 -17.59 -12.48 5.32
N LYS A 73 -18.38 -11.85 6.21
CA LYS A 73 -19.84 -11.72 6.02
C LYS A 73 -20.17 -10.95 4.74
N PHE A 74 -19.46 -9.85 4.50
CA PHE A 74 -19.64 -8.99 3.34
C PHE A 74 -19.36 -9.72 2.01
N ARG A 75 -18.36 -10.60 1.97
CA ARG A 75 -18.06 -11.45 0.81
C ARG A 75 -19.20 -12.40 0.44
N PHE A 76 -19.94 -12.90 1.43
CA PHE A 76 -21.05 -13.83 1.25
C PHE A 76 -22.42 -13.16 1.41
N ARG A 77 -22.48 -11.84 1.30
CA ARG A 77 -23.74 -11.06 1.34
C ARG A 77 -24.71 -11.56 0.27
N LYS A 78 -26.01 -11.52 0.57
CA LYS A 78 -27.08 -12.02 -0.32
C LYS A 78 -27.88 -10.90 -0.97
N GLU A 79 -27.74 -9.70 -0.45
CA GLU A 79 -28.36 -8.49 -0.92
C GLU A 79 -27.86 -8.15 -2.33
N THR A 80 -28.71 -7.47 -3.11
CA THR A 80 -28.53 -7.26 -4.56
C THR A 80 -28.37 -5.78 -4.93
N ASP A 81 -28.16 -4.94 -3.93
CA ASP A 81 -27.76 -3.55 -4.02
C ASP A 81 -26.23 -3.41 -3.95
N ASN A 82 -25.75 -2.21 -4.28
CA ASN A 82 -24.35 -1.86 -4.06
C ASN A 82 -24.10 -1.68 -2.57
N ALA A 83 -22.89 -2.01 -2.11
CA ALA A 83 -22.50 -1.77 -0.72
C ALA A 83 -21.00 -1.51 -0.62
N ALA A 84 -20.57 -0.79 0.41
CA ALA A 84 -19.17 -0.46 0.63
C ALA A 84 -18.77 -0.66 2.09
N ILE A 85 -17.53 -1.09 2.31
CA ILE A 85 -16.84 -1.04 3.61
C ILE A 85 -15.61 -0.17 3.44
N ILE A 86 -15.54 0.95 4.17
CA ILE A 86 -14.35 1.81 4.26
C ILE A 86 -13.55 1.37 5.49
N MET A 87 -12.24 1.24 5.30
CA MET A 87 -11.30 0.88 6.35
C MET A 87 -10.15 1.88 6.40
N LYS A 88 -9.67 2.10 7.61
CA LYS A 88 -8.51 2.95 7.90
C LYS A 88 -7.47 2.18 8.69
N VAL A 89 -6.26 2.70 8.69
CA VAL A 89 -5.21 2.28 9.61
C VAL A 89 -5.33 3.08 10.91
N ASP A 90 -5.47 2.36 12.01
CA ASP A 90 -5.25 2.86 13.36
C ASP A 90 -3.75 2.78 13.65
N LYS A 91 -3.11 3.96 13.74
CA LYS A 91 -1.65 4.07 13.94
C LYS A 91 -1.22 3.57 15.31
N ASP A 92 -2.02 3.83 16.34
CA ASP A 92 -1.67 3.51 17.72
C ASP A 92 -1.74 2.00 17.95
N ARG A 93 -2.73 1.35 17.35
CA ARG A 93 -2.90 -0.10 17.40
C ARG A 93 -2.06 -0.85 16.36
N GLN A 94 -1.54 -0.14 15.35
CA GLN A 94 -0.93 -0.73 14.15
C GLN A 94 -1.85 -1.76 13.47
N MET A 95 -3.14 -1.42 13.34
CA MET A 95 -4.16 -2.30 12.77
C MET A 95 -5.00 -1.61 11.70
N VAL A 96 -5.41 -2.36 10.69
CA VAL A 96 -6.51 -1.97 9.81
C VAL A 96 -7.82 -2.24 10.54
N VAL A 97 -8.63 -1.20 10.69
CA VAL A 97 -9.91 -1.24 11.38
C VAL A 97 -11.04 -0.78 10.44
N LEU A 98 -12.27 -1.21 10.74
CA LEU A 98 -13.46 -0.67 10.12
C LEU A 98 -13.54 0.83 10.43
N GLU A 99 -13.81 1.64 9.41
CA GLU A 99 -14.20 3.03 9.60
C GLU A 99 -15.72 3.12 9.48
N GLU A 100 -16.25 2.80 8.30
CA GLU A 100 -17.67 2.93 7.98
C GLU A 100 -18.15 1.82 7.04
N GLU A 101 -19.44 1.51 7.08
CA GLU A 101 -20.11 0.57 6.19
C GLU A 101 -21.39 1.21 5.64
N PHE A 102 -21.59 1.06 4.34
CA PHE A 102 -22.69 1.64 3.60
C PHE A 102 -23.47 0.55 2.85
N GLN A 103 -24.79 0.69 2.83
CA GLN A 103 -25.70 -0.09 2.00
C GLN A 103 -26.36 0.84 0.97
N ASN A 104 -26.63 0.31 -0.21
CA ASN A 104 -27.20 1.03 -1.35
C ASN A 104 -26.49 2.36 -1.67
N ILE A 105 -25.16 2.33 -1.76
CA ILE A 105 -24.32 3.49 -2.11
C ILE A 105 -23.82 3.39 -3.55
N SER A 106 -23.92 4.47 -4.32
CA SER A 106 -23.35 4.57 -5.68
C SER A 106 -21.84 4.86 -5.65
N PRO A 107 -21.09 4.62 -6.75
CA PRO A 107 -19.69 5.03 -6.84
C PRO A 107 -19.47 6.53 -6.59
N GLU A 108 -20.39 7.36 -7.07
CA GLU A 108 -20.34 8.82 -6.95
C GLU A 108 -20.59 9.28 -5.51
N GLU A 109 -21.52 8.67 -4.78
CA GLU A 109 -21.72 8.93 -3.35
C GLU A 109 -20.53 8.41 -2.54
N LEU A 110 -20.06 7.19 -2.83
CA LEU A 110 -18.89 6.61 -2.15
C LEU A 110 -17.64 7.47 -2.33
N LYS A 111 -17.47 8.11 -3.50
CA LYS A 111 -16.43 9.11 -3.71
C LYS A 111 -16.51 10.25 -2.70
N MET A 112 -17.71 10.78 -2.42
CA MET A 112 -17.90 11.91 -1.52
C MET A 112 -17.60 11.56 -0.06
N GLU A 113 -17.75 10.29 0.32
CA GLU A 113 -17.38 9.79 1.65
C GLU A 113 -15.87 9.60 1.84
N LEU A 114 -15.08 9.58 0.74
CA LEU A 114 -13.64 9.35 0.81
C LEU A 114 -12.87 10.66 1.08
N PRO A 115 -11.90 10.66 2.01
CA PRO A 115 -11.07 11.83 2.28
C PRO A 115 -10.10 12.12 1.13
N GLU A 116 -10.08 13.36 0.65
CA GLU A 116 -9.22 13.81 -0.47
C GLU A 116 -7.72 13.91 -0.14
N ARG A 117 -7.36 13.86 1.15
CA ARG A 117 -5.97 14.05 1.62
C ARG A 117 -5.43 12.92 2.49
N GLN A 118 -6.20 11.85 2.66
CA GLN A 118 -5.80 10.72 3.48
C GLN A 118 -6.11 9.42 2.74
N PRO A 119 -5.21 8.42 2.83
CA PRO A 119 -5.48 7.13 2.22
C PRO A 119 -6.60 6.39 2.95
N ARG A 120 -7.35 5.58 2.20
CA ARG A 120 -8.36 4.64 2.70
C ARG A 120 -8.37 3.37 1.87
N PHE A 121 -8.73 2.26 2.51
CA PHE A 121 -9.06 1.04 1.80
C PHE A 121 -10.57 0.92 1.71
N VAL A 122 -11.04 0.40 0.60
CA VAL A 122 -12.46 0.17 0.36
C VAL A 122 -12.66 -1.24 -0.15
N VAL A 123 -13.64 -1.95 0.39
CA VAL A 123 -14.22 -3.11 -0.28
C VAL A 123 -15.60 -2.71 -0.80
N TYR A 124 -15.79 -2.81 -2.10
CA TYR A 124 -17.02 -2.39 -2.78
C TYR A 124 -17.65 -3.59 -3.49
N SER A 125 -18.89 -3.92 -3.11
CA SER A 125 -19.73 -4.87 -3.82
C SER A 125 -20.57 -4.09 -4.83
N TYR A 126 -20.27 -4.26 -6.11
CA TYR A 126 -20.90 -3.49 -7.18
C TYR A 126 -21.83 -4.36 -8.00
N LYS A 127 -23.08 -3.94 -8.17
CA LYS A 127 -24.06 -4.54 -9.07
C LYS A 127 -23.69 -4.21 -10.50
N TYR A 128 -22.99 -5.13 -11.15
CA TYR A 128 -22.56 -4.98 -12.52
C TYR A 128 -23.52 -5.68 -13.48
N VAL A 129 -24.19 -4.89 -14.32
CA VAL A 129 -25.05 -5.36 -15.41
C VAL A 129 -24.21 -5.49 -16.67
N HIS A 130 -24.04 -6.72 -17.15
CA HIS A 130 -23.29 -7.02 -18.36
C HIS A 130 -24.08 -6.63 -19.61
N ALA A 131 -23.38 -6.49 -20.73
CA ALA A 131 -23.99 -6.12 -22.01
C ALA A 131 -25.02 -7.14 -22.54
N ASP A 132 -24.94 -8.41 -22.10
CA ASP A 132 -25.88 -9.48 -22.43
C ASP A 132 -27.06 -9.58 -21.44
N GLY A 133 -27.15 -8.65 -20.47
CA GLY A 133 -28.19 -8.60 -19.45
C GLY A 133 -27.91 -9.45 -18.22
N ARG A 134 -26.82 -10.23 -18.15
CA ARG A 134 -26.44 -10.92 -16.91
C ARG A 134 -26.10 -9.90 -15.83
N VAL A 135 -26.41 -10.21 -14.58
CA VAL A 135 -26.05 -9.38 -13.42
C VAL A 135 -25.06 -10.16 -12.56
N SER A 136 -24.01 -9.48 -12.13
CA SER A 136 -23.01 -10.02 -11.21
C SER A 136 -22.70 -9.02 -10.10
N TYR A 137 -22.13 -9.51 -9.01
CA TYR A 137 -21.78 -8.70 -7.85
C TYR A 137 -20.28 -8.82 -7.53
N PRO A 138 -19.38 -8.36 -8.43
CA PRO A 138 -17.95 -8.39 -8.16
C PRO A 138 -17.61 -7.64 -6.87
N LEU A 139 -16.82 -8.30 -6.03
CA LEU A 139 -16.23 -7.71 -4.85
C LEU A 139 -14.88 -7.10 -5.22
N CYS A 140 -14.80 -5.77 -5.15
CA CYS A 140 -13.65 -4.98 -5.56
C CYS A 140 -12.94 -4.42 -4.34
N PHE A 141 -11.62 -4.58 -4.28
CA PHE A 141 -10.78 -3.82 -3.37
C PHE A 141 -10.33 -2.55 -4.08
N ILE A 142 -10.50 -1.40 -3.45
CA ILE A 142 -10.04 -0.11 -3.97
C ILE A 142 -9.15 0.53 -2.92
N PHE A 143 -7.90 0.78 -3.27
CA PHE A 143 -6.99 1.59 -2.48
C PHE A 143 -7.10 3.05 -2.94
N SER A 144 -7.78 3.88 -2.14
CA SER A 144 -7.74 5.33 -2.33
C SER A 144 -6.44 5.85 -1.72
N SER A 145 -5.53 6.35 -2.57
CA SER A 145 -4.25 6.92 -2.16
C SER A 145 -4.07 8.31 -2.80
N PRO A 146 -4.80 9.34 -2.31
CA PRO A 146 -4.70 10.68 -2.84
C PRO A 146 -3.27 11.22 -2.78
N VAL A 147 -2.83 11.92 -3.83
CA VAL A 147 -1.45 12.46 -3.94
C VAL A 147 -1.04 13.42 -2.81
N GLY A 148 -2.00 14.01 -2.11
CA GLY A 148 -1.76 14.92 -0.98
C GLY A 148 -1.50 14.26 0.37
N CYS A 149 -1.42 12.93 0.44
CA CYS A 149 -1.19 12.21 1.70
C CYS A 149 0.25 12.36 2.22
N LYS A 150 0.43 12.27 3.54
CA LYS A 150 1.76 12.26 4.15
C LYS A 150 2.53 11.00 3.71
N PRO A 151 3.81 11.09 3.31
CA PRO A 151 4.59 9.93 2.86
C PRO A 151 4.57 8.75 3.84
N GLU A 152 4.70 9.02 5.14
CA GLU A 152 4.62 8.02 6.22
C GLU A 152 3.28 7.26 6.21
N GLN A 153 2.15 7.97 6.07
CA GLN A 153 0.84 7.34 5.96
C GLN A 153 0.72 6.52 4.67
N GLN A 154 1.22 7.05 3.56
CA GLN A 154 1.19 6.33 2.29
C GLN A 154 1.96 5.02 2.35
N MET A 155 3.15 5.02 2.97
CA MET A 155 3.98 3.84 3.18
C MET A 155 3.27 2.81 4.07
N MET A 156 2.68 3.25 5.18
CA MET A 156 1.97 2.37 6.12
C MET A 156 0.77 1.68 5.45
N TYR A 157 -0.03 2.41 4.68
CA TYR A 157 -1.14 1.82 3.91
C TYR A 157 -0.60 0.91 2.80
N ALA A 158 0.36 1.35 2.00
CA ALA A 158 0.93 0.53 0.93
C ALA A 158 1.51 -0.79 1.46
N GLY A 159 2.22 -0.77 2.59
CA GLY A 159 2.75 -1.94 3.27
C GLY A 159 1.68 -2.91 3.77
N SER A 160 0.56 -2.37 4.25
CA SER A 160 -0.54 -3.15 4.81
C SER A 160 -1.50 -3.71 3.77
N LYS A 161 -1.52 -3.13 2.56
CA LYS A 161 -2.45 -3.46 1.47
C LYS A 161 -2.50 -4.97 1.17
N ASN A 162 -1.33 -5.58 0.93
CA ASN A 162 -1.27 -6.98 0.50
C ASN A 162 -1.80 -7.93 1.56
N ARG A 163 -1.50 -7.67 2.84
CA ARG A 163 -2.00 -8.47 3.96
C ARG A 163 -3.52 -8.38 4.07
N LEU A 164 -4.08 -7.18 3.91
CA LEU A 164 -5.53 -6.98 3.93
C LEU A 164 -6.21 -7.71 2.77
N VAL A 165 -5.69 -7.56 1.55
CA VAL A 165 -6.21 -8.23 0.34
C VAL A 165 -6.20 -9.76 0.50
N GLN A 166 -5.10 -10.32 1.00
CA GLN A 166 -4.97 -11.75 1.26
C GLN A 166 -5.95 -12.22 2.33
N THR A 167 -6.06 -11.49 3.44
CA THR A 167 -6.96 -11.80 4.56
C THR A 167 -8.43 -11.80 4.12
N ALA A 168 -8.80 -10.87 3.23
CA ALA A 168 -10.16 -10.73 2.71
C ALA A 168 -10.43 -11.58 1.45
N GLU A 169 -9.43 -12.33 0.98
CA GLU A 169 -9.49 -13.15 -0.25
C GLU A 169 -9.97 -12.37 -1.49
N LEU A 170 -9.55 -11.11 -1.62
CA LEU A 170 -9.97 -10.23 -2.71
C LEU A 170 -9.10 -10.44 -3.94
N THR A 171 -9.73 -10.62 -5.10
CA THR A 171 -9.03 -10.88 -6.37
C THR A 171 -9.01 -9.68 -7.32
N LYS A 172 -9.99 -8.79 -7.20
CA LYS A 172 -10.10 -7.57 -8.00
C LYS A 172 -9.57 -6.39 -7.18
N VAL A 173 -8.33 -6.01 -7.42
CA VAL A 173 -7.61 -5.00 -6.63
C VAL A 173 -7.29 -3.81 -7.51
N PHE A 174 -7.80 -2.64 -7.13
CA PHE A 174 -7.65 -1.37 -7.83
C PHE A 174 -7.03 -0.31 -6.92
N GLU A 175 -6.51 0.74 -7.53
CA GLU A 175 -5.92 1.88 -6.84
C GLU A 175 -6.29 3.15 -7.59
N ILE A 176 -6.66 4.19 -6.84
CA ILE A 176 -6.95 5.54 -7.35
C ILE A 176 -6.03 6.55 -6.66
N ARG A 177 -5.59 7.57 -7.43
CA ARG A 177 -4.68 8.63 -6.95
C ARG A 177 -5.39 9.94 -6.66
N THR A 178 -6.65 10.03 -7.04
CA THR A 178 -7.60 11.07 -6.62
C THR A 178 -8.95 10.40 -6.42
N THR A 179 -9.75 10.93 -5.50
CA THR A 179 -11.12 10.44 -5.27
C THR A 179 -11.98 10.65 -6.52
N ASP A 180 -11.71 11.68 -7.31
CA ASP A 180 -12.41 11.96 -8.58
C ASP A 180 -12.29 10.86 -9.64
N ASP A 181 -11.29 9.99 -9.55
CA ASP A 181 -11.17 8.83 -10.45
C ASP A 181 -12.25 7.78 -10.14
N LEU A 182 -12.80 7.77 -8.92
CA LEU A 182 -13.84 6.82 -8.51
C LEU A 182 -15.18 7.23 -9.11
N THR A 183 -15.42 6.73 -10.33
CA THR A 183 -16.66 6.90 -11.08
C THR A 183 -17.20 5.55 -11.52
N GLU A 184 -18.49 5.49 -11.82
CA GLU A 184 -19.08 4.28 -12.38
C GLU A 184 -18.38 3.84 -13.69
N ALA A 185 -18.09 4.79 -14.58
CA ALA A 185 -17.41 4.53 -15.85
C ALA A 185 -16.02 3.89 -15.63
N TRP A 186 -15.22 4.47 -14.74
CA TRP A 186 -13.91 3.91 -14.37
C TRP A 186 -14.03 2.50 -13.81
N LEU A 187 -14.98 2.27 -12.91
CA LEU A 187 -15.15 0.95 -12.28
C LEU A 187 -15.57 -0.11 -13.30
N GLN A 188 -16.50 0.21 -14.20
CA GLN A 188 -16.92 -0.68 -15.27
C GLN A 188 -15.76 -1.00 -16.24
N GLU A 189 -14.94 -0.01 -16.59
CA GLU A 189 -13.74 -0.21 -17.39
C GLU A 189 -12.80 -1.21 -16.70
N LYS A 190 -12.50 -1.01 -15.41
CA LYS A 190 -11.65 -1.92 -14.63
C LYS A 190 -12.22 -3.33 -14.52
N LEU A 191 -13.54 -3.47 -14.42
CA LEU A 191 -14.20 -4.76 -14.33
C LEU A 191 -14.28 -5.50 -15.66
N SER A 192 -14.27 -4.79 -16.78
CA SER A 192 -14.31 -5.41 -18.12
C SER A 192 -13.13 -6.35 -18.38
N PHE A 193 -11.98 -6.12 -17.73
CA PHE A 193 -10.78 -6.98 -17.83
C PHE A 193 -10.93 -8.36 -17.20
N PHE A 194 -11.94 -8.57 -16.34
CA PHE A 194 -12.16 -9.82 -15.60
C PHE A 194 -13.35 -10.64 -16.14
N ARG A 195 -13.76 -10.38 -17.39
CA ARG A 195 -14.84 -11.10 -18.07
C ARG A 195 -14.53 -12.56 -18.34
#